data_AF-A0A379F4H1-F1
#
_entry.id   AF-A0A379F4H1-F1
#
_cell.length_a   1.000
_cell.length_b   1.000
_cell.length_c   1.000
_cell.angle_alpha   90.00
_cell.angle_beta   90.00
_cell.angle_gamma   90.00
#
_symmetry.space_group_name_H-M   'P 1'
#
loop_
_entity.id
_entity.type
_entity.pdbx_description
1 polymer ?
#
loop_
_entity_poly.entity_id
_entity_poly.type
_entity_poly.pdbx_seq_one_letter_code
_entity_poly.pdbx_strand_id
1 'polypeptide(L)'
;MKKNLVVILSLFFLSACSESQENRVIAYCMDTLNIYSTVTNEQCLCFYNEARDKFSSTDIDRMVQSPPIIQDSTLTREGTMFLTIAHSSKCFE
;
A
#
# COMPACT_ATOMS: atom_id res chain seq x y z
N MET A 1 -35.39 0.58 45.92
CA MET A 1 -34.55 1.43 45.06
C MET A 1 -33.39 0.61 44.51
N LYS A 2 -33.38 0.31 43.21
CA LYS A 2 -32.19 -0.17 42.49
C LYS A 2 -32.12 0.60 41.17
N LYS A 3 -31.18 1.55 41.08
CA LYS A 3 -30.89 2.29 39.85
C LYS A 3 -29.84 1.47 39.10
N ASN A 4 -30.25 0.70 38.10
CA ASN A 4 -29.33 0.10 37.14
C ASN A 4 -28.87 1.22 36.21
N LEU A 5 -27.68 1.75 36.48
CA LEU A 5 -27.02 2.73 35.64
C LEU A 5 -26.49 1.98 34.41
N VAL A 6 -27.24 2.03 33.31
CA VAL A 6 -26.74 1.57 32.01
C VAL A 6 -25.74 2.62 31.53
N VAL A 7 -24.45 2.36 31.77
CA VAL A 7 -23.36 3.12 31.18
C VAL A 7 -23.35 2.78 29.70
N ILE A 8 -24.01 3.61 28.90
CA ILE A 8 -23.92 3.59 27.45
C ILE A 8 -22.46 3.93 27.14
N LEU A 9 -21.68 2.88 26.84
CA LEU A 9 -20.33 3.01 26.33
C LEU A 9 -20.42 3.87 25.07
N SER A 10 -19.98 5.12 25.17
CA SER A 10 -19.80 6.00 24.03
C SER A 10 -18.98 5.25 23.00
N LEU A 11 -19.64 4.88 21.89
CA LEU A 11 -19.00 4.52 20.64
C LEU A 11 -18.23 5.75 20.18
N PHE A 12 -17.01 5.89 20.70
CA PHE A 12 -15.96 6.59 20.00
C PHE A 12 -15.80 5.82 18.68
N PHE A 13 -16.56 6.25 17.66
CA PHE A 13 -16.12 6.16 16.29
C PHE A 13 -14.80 6.93 16.24
N LEU A 14 -13.72 6.25 16.63
CA LEU A 14 -12.42 6.52 16.07
C LEU A 14 -12.66 6.39 14.58
N SER A 15 -12.86 7.53 13.91
CA SER A 15 -12.64 7.61 12.48
C SER A 15 -11.20 7.16 12.30
N ALA A 16 -11.00 5.85 12.13
CA ALA A 16 -9.76 5.32 11.65
C ALA A 16 -9.49 6.13 10.38
N CYS A 17 -8.49 7.00 10.43
CA CYS A 17 -7.99 7.66 9.24
C CYS A 17 -7.56 6.51 8.33
N SER A 18 -8.45 6.09 7.43
CA SER A 18 -8.10 5.07 6.47
C SER A 18 -6.99 5.68 5.63
N GLU A 19 -5.77 5.18 5.81
CA GLU A 19 -4.64 5.60 5.01
C GLU A 19 -5.04 5.45 3.54
N SER A 20 -4.80 6.51 2.75
CA SER A 20 -5.18 6.51 1.33
C SER A 20 -4.45 5.36 0.62
N GLN A 21 -5.07 4.81 -0.42
CA GLN A 21 -4.40 3.79 -1.24
C GLN A 21 -3.06 4.30 -1.77
N GLU A 22 -2.99 5.57 -2.15
CA GLU A 22 -1.75 6.25 -2.54
C GLU A 22 -0.66 6.12 -1.48
N ASN A 23 -0.93 6.51 -0.22
CA ASN A 23 0.05 6.45 0.85
C ASN A 23 0.54 5.02 1.09
N ARG A 24 -0.38 4.03 1.06
CA ARG A 24 -0.01 2.62 1.20
C ARG A 24 0.89 2.13 0.07
N VAL A 25 0.60 2.54 -1.17
CA VAL A 25 1.43 2.20 -2.33
C VAL A 25 2.80 2.86 -2.25
N ILE A 26 2.85 4.13 -1.83
CA ILE A 26 4.12 4.85 -1.67
C ILE A 26 4.98 4.17 -0.60
N ALA A 27 4.41 3.88 0.57
CA ALA A 27 5.11 3.17 1.64
C ALA A 27 5.62 1.80 1.18
N TYR A 28 4.76 1.00 0.53
CA TYR A 28 5.14 -0.30 -0.02
C TYR A 28 6.26 -0.21 -1.06
N CYS A 29 6.19 0.77 -1.97
CA CYS A 29 7.22 1.03 -2.98
C CYS A 29 8.56 1.37 -2.34
N MET A 30 8.56 2.27 -1.36
CA MET A 30 9.76 2.66 -0.63
C MET A 30 10.36 1.47 0.12
N ASP A 31 9.54 0.72 0.85
CA ASP A 31 10.00 -0.45 1.62
C ASP A 31 10.59 -1.53 0.71
N THR A 32 9.99 -1.76 -0.46
CA THR A 32 10.45 -2.77 -1.42
C THR A 32 11.74 -2.36 -2.11
N LEU A 33 11.85 -1.10 -2.56
CA LEU A 33 12.96 -0.66 -3.41
C LEU A 33 14.17 -0.15 -2.61
N ASN A 34 13.97 0.42 -1.41
CA ASN A 34 15.07 0.90 -0.56
C ASN A 34 16.03 -0.19 -0.10
N ILE A 35 15.63 -1.47 -0.21
CA ILE A 35 16.52 -2.62 0.01
C ILE A 35 17.64 -2.67 -1.04
N TYR A 36 17.37 -2.20 -2.26
CA TYR A 36 18.30 -2.27 -3.39
C TYR A 36 18.95 -0.92 -3.71
N SER A 37 18.18 0.17 -3.63
CA SER A 37 18.64 1.52 -3.92
C SER A 37 17.74 2.54 -3.23
N THR A 38 18.30 3.67 -2.79
CA THR A 38 17.51 4.76 -2.21
C THR A 38 16.53 5.31 -3.24
N VAL A 39 15.23 5.22 -2.95
CA VAL A 39 14.14 5.80 -3.74
C VAL A 39 13.48 6.96 -3.01
N THR A 40 12.98 7.92 -3.78
CA THR A 40 12.29 9.10 -3.25
C THR A 40 10.77 8.92 -3.23
N ASN A 41 10.07 9.71 -2.40
CA ASN A 41 8.60 9.77 -2.41
C ASN A 41 8.04 10.13 -3.79
N GLU A 42 8.70 11.01 -4.54
CA GLU A 42 8.25 11.43 -5.87
C GLU A 42 8.28 10.27 -6.88
N GLN A 43 9.33 9.43 -6.83
CA GLN A 43 9.42 8.23 -7.66
C GLN A 43 8.33 7.20 -7.30
N CYS A 44 8.04 7.03 -6.02
CA CYS A 44 6.96 6.14 -5.59
C CYS A 44 5.55 6.71 -5.85
N LEU A 45 5.38 8.02 -5.86
CA LEU A 45 4.14 8.67 -6.33
C LEU A 45 3.96 8.49 -7.84
N CYS A 46 5.03 8.62 -8.63
CA CYS A 46 5.02 8.29 -10.05
C CYS A 46 4.58 6.83 -10.26
N PHE A 47 5.13 5.89 -9.50
CA PHE A 47 4.73 4.48 -9.54
C PHE A 47 3.23 4.28 -9.23
N TYR A 48 2.70 4.95 -8.20
CA TYR A 48 1.27 4.88 -7.89
C TYR A 48 0.40 5.37 -9.04
N ASN A 49 0.76 6.48 -9.69
CA ASN A 49 0.01 6.98 -10.84
C ASN A 49 0.02 5.98 -12.01
N GLU A 50 1.18 5.40 -12.32
CA GLU A 50 1.30 4.33 -13.34
C GLU A 50 0.47 3.09 -12.98
N ALA A 51 0.43 2.71 -11.71
CA ALA A 51 -0.38 1.58 -11.24
C ALA A 51 -1.88 1.88 -11.38
N ARG A 52 -2.31 3.08 -10.95
CA ARG A 52 -3.71 3.53 -11.01
C ARG A 52 -4.25 3.57 -12.44
N ASP A 53 -3.40 3.92 -13.40
CA ASP A 53 -3.80 4.03 -14.81
C ASP A 53 -3.92 2.66 -15.51
N LYS A 54 -3.28 1.61 -14.95
CA LYS A 54 -3.22 0.26 -15.55
C LYS A 54 -4.03 -0.80 -14.82
N PHE A 55 -4.33 -0.61 -13.53
CA PHE A 55 -4.91 -1.62 -12.66
C PHE A 55 -6.09 -1.09 -11.85
N SER A 56 -6.98 -1.99 -11.43
CA SER A 56 -8.09 -1.61 -10.57
C SER A 56 -7.62 -1.29 -9.14
N SER A 57 -8.38 -0.46 -8.43
CA SER A 57 -8.12 -0.19 -7.00
C SER A 57 -8.00 -1.48 -6.19
N THR A 58 -8.82 -2.50 -6.47
CA THR A 58 -8.75 -3.79 -5.75
C THR A 58 -7.48 -4.57 -6.07
N ASP A 59 -6.97 -4.51 -7.30
CA ASP A 59 -5.70 -5.14 -7.66
C ASP A 59 -4.52 -4.47 -6.96
N ILE A 60 -4.53 -3.13 -6.92
CA ILE A 60 -3.51 -2.32 -6.24
C ILE A 60 -3.51 -2.61 -4.74
N ASP A 61 -4.70 -2.73 -4.13
CA ASP A 61 -4.81 -3.09 -2.72
C ASP A 61 -4.25 -4.48 -2.42
N ARG A 62 -4.52 -5.48 -3.28
CA ARG A 62 -3.94 -6.82 -3.13
C ARG A 62 -2.43 -6.82 -3.26
N MET A 63 -1.90 -5.98 -4.16
CA MET A 63 -0.46 -5.83 -4.35
C MET A 63 0.21 -5.33 -3.08
N VAL A 64 -0.28 -4.26 -2.45
CA VAL A 64 0.33 -3.69 -1.23
C VAL A 64 0.07 -4.48 0.04
N GLN A 65 -0.94 -5.35 0.04
CA GLN A 65 -1.20 -6.30 1.14
C GLN A 65 -0.29 -7.54 1.08
N SER A 66 0.33 -7.80 -0.07
CA SER A 66 1.26 -8.89 -0.22
C SER A 66 2.61 -8.54 0.42
N PRO A 67 3.38 -9.52 0.91
CA PRO A 67 4.73 -9.25 1.39
C PRO A 67 5.57 -8.52 0.32
N PRO A 68 6.41 -7.55 0.70
CA PRO A 68 7.38 -6.94 -0.21
C PRO A 68 8.23 -8.00 -0.91
N ILE A 69 8.49 -7.81 -2.21
CA ILE A 69 9.35 -8.74 -2.95
C ILE A 69 10.80 -8.49 -2.55
N ILE A 70 11.40 -9.47 -1.88
CA ILE A 70 12.83 -9.49 -1.60
C ILE A 70 13.56 -10.40 -2.58
N GLN A 71 14.87 -10.20 -2.72
CA GLN A 71 15.73 -11.03 -3.58
C GLN A 71 15.55 -12.49 -3.17
N ASP A 72 15.44 -13.38 -4.16
CA ASP A 72 15.20 -14.83 -3.99
C ASP A 72 13.80 -15.24 -3.49
N SER A 73 12.80 -14.34 -3.53
CA SER A 73 11.39 -14.70 -3.28
C SER A 73 10.78 -15.49 -4.43
N THR A 74 9.93 -16.48 -4.12
CA THR A 74 9.01 -17.06 -5.11
C THR A 74 8.12 -15.96 -5.68
N LEU A 75 8.17 -15.75 -6.99
CA LEU A 75 7.44 -14.67 -7.64
C LEU A 75 5.93 -14.93 -7.58
N THR A 76 5.22 -14.17 -6.77
CA THR A 76 3.75 -14.20 -6.68
C THR A 76 3.13 -13.41 -7.82
N ARG A 77 1.81 -13.54 -8.02
CA ARG A 77 1.07 -12.72 -8.99
C ARG A 77 1.21 -11.23 -8.68
N GLU A 78 1.06 -10.88 -7.42
CA GLU A 78 1.16 -9.52 -6.89
C GLU A 78 2.59 -8.99 -7.03
N GLY A 79 3.58 -9.84 -6.77
CA GLY A 79 4.96 -9.50 -7.01
C GLY A 79 5.27 -9.26 -8.49
N THR A 80 4.74 -10.11 -9.37
CA THR A 80 4.86 -9.92 -10.84
C THR A 80 4.25 -8.60 -11.27
N MET A 81 3.08 -8.24 -10.70
CA MET A 81 2.41 -6.99 -10.99
C MET A 81 3.28 -5.78 -10.58
N PHE A 82 3.83 -5.79 -9.36
CA PHE A 82 4.72 -4.73 -8.90
C PHE A 82 5.95 -4.57 -9.82
N LEU A 83 6.65 -5.66 -10.13
CA LEU A 83 7.82 -5.63 -11.01
C LEU A 83 7.47 -5.16 -12.43
N THR A 84 6.31 -5.57 -12.95
CA THR A 84 5.85 -5.15 -14.27
C THR A 84 5.62 -3.64 -14.32
N ILE A 85 5.00 -3.07 -13.28
CA ILE A 85 4.81 -1.62 -13.20
C ILE A 85 6.16 -0.93 -13.06
N ALA A 86 7.01 -1.38 -12.13
CA ALA A 86 8.32 -0.77 -11.86
C ALA A 86 9.25 -0.81 -13.07
N HIS A 87 9.21 -1.88 -13.88
CA HIS A 87 10.04 -2.01 -15.08
C HIS A 87 9.46 -1.28 -16.29
N SER A 88 8.13 -1.21 -16.41
CA SER A 88 7.48 -0.48 -17.51
C SER A 88 7.36 1.02 -17.23
N SER A 89 7.51 1.44 -15.98
CA SER A 89 7.51 2.84 -15.60
C SER A 89 8.91 3.44 -15.74
N LYS A 90 8.96 4.71 -16.14
CA LYS A 90 10.20 5.49 -16.14
C LYS A 90 10.42 6.20 -14.80
N CYS A 91 9.83 5.68 -13.73
CA CYS A 91 9.82 6.34 -12.43
C CYS A 91 11.14 6.18 -11.67
N PHE A 92 12.00 5.25 -12.07
CA PHE A 92 13.21 4.87 -11.33
C PHE A 92 14.49 4.90 -12.18
N GLU A 93 14.46 5.59 -13.33
CA GLU A 93 15.62 5.85 -14.19
C GLU A 93 16.51 6.98 -13.66
#